data_AF-A0A428XKN7-F1
#
_entry.id   AF-A0A428XKN7-F1
#
_cell.length_a   1.000
_cell.length_b   1.000
_cell.length_c   1.000
_cell.angle_alpha   90.00
_cell.angle_beta   90.00
_cell.angle_gamma   90.00
#
_symmetry.space_group_name_H-M   'P 1'
#
loop_
_entity.id
_entity.type
_entity.pdbx_description
1 polymer ?
#
loop_
_entity_poly.entity_id
_entity_poly.type
_entity_poly.pdbx_seq_one_letter_code
_entity_poly.pdbx_strand_id
1 'polypeptide(L)'
;MNLITRARLSRLTGVATALTLAATLTPAGAAAYGAAPARTALLAAAVTPATLQEKAAAIIALELEPEPALTGLKDCDLAIALWQRLDAKPFRDEVRAAAVAAFSAPETLEDDTTACTLFIRTEVFQAKSRDLAIEQRVKEQQRLERELKQQAALTIGIVADPGLLALSIKEFVWQIHERATGAEVKAAAKKAYNGTDTDRVTFLGAEIVTAHDADRLKQIEEEAKNDAALKQKLIEDAGRRRALAVLLVEATAGMLAASDRDFITYIWENADEGTEVRGAAEKAVLSREPADWNTYIHTGIHEANEEDRRIALQRKYQADLKEGEAVLAKATADKFVNLANAARKALAGTPTELDEFVRRGQYELDLITGFETGEVPLDWSNSAVGAGAFHNVNGCSLALTASSKAAVAKARASIAAAEARAKAAEAAAKAADTEAEKKAAATRVKAAAAQLTRAHKELAAATVEAARCAAMKPENSVLKEKAFAGANAIRYFGVDHNTTTSSAYFRALNLSRIIVKPTTKLTYRIYPEGNGTIGHVVAHNSTCVAVDLTFSGGANLRDSGATDQSGNRAHPAHQCGKLKADTWNEVVVPLGAKFNGKAVTALNIGYDQPANTGGFRGYIDNITITD
;
A
#
# COMPACT_ATOMS: atom_id res chain seq x y z
N MET A 1 -12.55 -63.52 5.27
CA MET A 1 -13.44 -63.67 6.44
C MET A 1 -13.29 -62.42 7.30
N ASN A 2 -14.42 -61.77 7.63
CA ASN A 2 -14.60 -60.37 8.03
C ASN A 2 -13.80 -59.85 9.25
N LEU A 3 -13.40 -58.57 9.21
CA LEU A 3 -13.86 -57.50 10.12
C LEU A 3 -13.30 -56.09 9.77
N ILE A 4 -14.07 -55.35 8.97
CA ILE A 4 -14.53 -53.95 9.07
C ILE A 4 -13.81 -52.98 10.07
N THR A 5 -13.20 -51.94 9.47
CA THR A 5 -13.25 -50.48 9.81
C THR A 5 -12.57 -49.91 11.06
N ARG A 6 -11.59 -49.01 10.85
CA ARG A 6 -11.58 -47.62 11.38
C ARG A 6 -10.45 -46.77 10.77
N ALA A 7 -10.86 -45.69 10.10
CA ALA A 7 -10.04 -44.57 9.68
C ALA A 7 -9.55 -43.72 10.87
N ARG A 8 -8.35 -43.14 10.78
CA ARG A 8 -8.03 -41.84 11.39
C ARG A 8 -7.07 -41.04 10.51
N LEU A 9 -7.54 -39.85 10.13
CA LEU A 9 -6.77 -38.72 9.63
C LEU A 9 -5.57 -38.44 10.54
N SER A 10 -4.37 -38.46 9.97
CA SER A 10 -3.16 -37.93 10.61
C SER A 10 -2.81 -36.62 9.92
N ARG A 11 -3.43 -35.52 10.38
CA ARG A 11 -2.91 -34.17 10.11
C ARG A 11 -1.73 -33.95 11.05
N LEU A 12 -0.52 -34.20 10.55
CA LEU A 12 0.72 -33.77 11.18
C LEU A 12 0.93 -32.30 10.83
N THR A 13 0.60 -31.44 11.78
CA THR A 13 1.05 -30.04 11.81
C THR A 13 2.55 -30.03 12.10
N GLY A 14 3.37 -29.87 11.05
CA GLY A 14 4.77 -29.51 11.18
C GLY A 14 4.89 -28.10 11.76
N VAL A 15 5.33 -28.00 13.01
CA VAL A 15 5.67 -26.73 13.65
C VAL A 15 7.16 -26.51 13.43
N ALA A 16 7.47 -25.51 12.61
CA ALA A 16 8.80 -25.00 12.34
C ALA A 16 9.60 -24.78 13.63
N THR A 17 10.73 -25.46 13.74
CA THR A 17 11.81 -25.14 14.68
C THR A 17 12.57 -23.93 14.17
N ALA A 18 12.26 -22.75 14.73
CA ALA A 18 13.13 -21.58 14.61
C ALA A 18 14.38 -21.78 15.49
N LEU A 19 15.48 -22.15 14.86
CA LEU A 19 16.81 -22.14 15.46
C LEU A 19 17.23 -20.67 15.63
N THR A 20 17.24 -20.16 16.86
CA THR A 20 17.81 -18.83 17.14
C THR A 20 19.29 -18.99 17.44
N LEU A 21 20.13 -18.72 16.45
CA LEU A 21 21.58 -18.58 16.63
C LEU A 21 21.83 -17.27 17.39
N ALA A 22 22.12 -17.38 18.69
CA ALA A 22 22.57 -16.25 19.50
C ALA A 22 24.03 -15.91 19.14
N ALA A 23 24.23 -15.11 18.11
CA ALA A 23 25.50 -14.46 17.87
C ALA A 23 25.66 -13.30 18.86
N THR A 24 26.42 -13.52 19.93
CA THR A 24 26.92 -12.46 20.80
C THR A 24 27.95 -11.63 20.03
N LEU A 25 27.48 -10.62 19.30
CA LEU A 25 28.33 -9.55 18.82
C LEU A 25 28.35 -8.45 19.89
N THR A 26 29.51 -8.32 20.52
CA THR A 26 29.90 -7.13 21.27
C THR A 26 29.68 -5.88 20.40
N PRO A 27 29.08 -4.80 20.94
CA PRO A 27 28.91 -3.58 20.18
C PRO A 27 30.28 -2.93 19.97
N ALA A 28 30.89 -3.19 18.81
CA ALA A 28 32.00 -2.39 18.33
C ALA A 28 31.45 -1.00 17.98
N GLY A 29 31.79 -0.03 18.82
CA GLY A 29 31.78 1.42 18.55
C GLY A 29 30.70 1.92 17.60
N ALA A 30 29.51 2.20 18.13
CA ALA A 30 28.67 3.24 17.57
C ALA A 30 29.47 4.55 17.62
N ALA A 31 30.12 4.91 16.50
CA ALA A 31 30.45 6.29 16.24
C ALA A 31 29.11 7.02 16.26
N ALA A 32 28.84 7.73 17.34
CA ALA A 32 27.72 8.63 17.45
C ALA A 32 27.79 9.60 16.27
N TYR A 33 26.93 9.38 15.26
CA TYR A 33 26.50 10.49 14.43
C TYR A 33 25.74 11.42 15.37
N GLY A 34 26.46 12.44 15.84
CA GLY A 34 25.96 13.44 16.75
C GLY A 34 24.63 13.97 16.26
N ALA A 35 23.71 14.16 17.21
CA ALA A 35 22.52 14.96 17.03
C ALA A 35 22.89 16.21 16.23
N ALA A 36 22.35 16.36 15.02
CA ALA A 36 22.62 17.51 14.18
C ALA A 36 22.15 18.79 14.89
N PRO A 37 23.06 19.64 15.43
CA PRO A 37 22.69 20.92 15.97
C PRO A 37 22.98 21.94 14.86
N ALA A 38 22.17 21.96 13.80
CA ALA A 38 22.27 23.00 12.77
C ALA A 38 21.07 22.96 11.80
N ARG A 39 19.85 23.22 12.28
CA ARG A 39 18.78 23.77 11.40
C ARG A 39 18.39 25.20 11.74
N THR A 40 19.17 25.86 12.60
CA THR A 40 18.91 27.25 13.04
C THR A 40 20.16 28.13 13.11
N ALA A 41 21.25 27.76 12.43
CA ALA A 41 22.43 28.62 12.28
C ALA A 41 23.15 28.37 10.95
N LEU A 42 22.47 28.67 9.85
CA LEU A 42 23.11 29.17 8.64
C LEU A 42 22.43 30.51 8.35
N LEU A 43 22.90 31.54 9.04
CA LEU A 43 22.69 32.92 8.62
C LEU A 43 23.24 33.03 7.19
N ALA A 44 22.34 33.27 6.24
CA ALA A 44 22.57 33.97 4.98
C ALA A 44 24.01 33.90 4.41
N ALA A 45 24.45 32.71 3.96
CA ALA A 45 25.37 32.66 2.84
C ALA A 45 24.52 32.76 1.58
N ALA A 46 24.73 33.79 0.76
CA ALA A 46 24.08 33.88 -0.54
C ALA A 46 24.39 32.59 -1.32
N VAL A 47 23.36 31.83 -1.69
CA VAL A 47 23.53 30.64 -2.52
C VAL A 47 23.97 31.11 -3.90
N THR A 48 25.26 30.97 -4.20
CA THR A 48 25.83 31.36 -5.50
C THR A 48 25.40 30.37 -6.59
N PRO A 49 25.19 30.81 -7.84
CA PRO A 49 24.88 29.92 -8.96
C PRO A 49 25.84 28.75 -9.08
N ALA A 50 25.33 27.61 -9.54
CA ALA A 50 26.12 26.38 -9.70
C ALA A 50 27.27 26.60 -10.70
N THR A 51 28.45 26.11 -10.34
CA THR A 51 29.64 26.17 -11.21
C THR A 51 29.46 25.29 -12.45
N LEU A 52 30.23 25.56 -13.52
CA LEU A 52 30.24 24.72 -14.72
C LEU A 52 30.54 23.24 -14.40
N GLN A 53 31.40 22.98 -13.41
CA GLN A 53 31.73 21.64 -12.97
C GLN A 53 30.56 20.95 -12.26
N GLU A 54 29.83 21.66 -11.39
CA GLU A 54 28.63 21.12 -10.73
C GLU A 54 27.50 20.85 -11.72
N LYS A 55 27.33 21.72 -12.73
CA LYS A 55 26.38 21.51 -13.83
C LYS A 55 26.75 20.28 -14.66
N ALA A 56 28.02 20.15 -15.04
CA ALA A 56 28.51 18.97 -15.75
C ALA A 56 28.30 17.69 -14.94
N ALA A 57 28.56 17.72 -13.63
CA ALA A 57 28.34 16.58 -12.73
C ALA A 57 26.87 16.17 -12.66
N ALA A 58 25.94 17.12 -12.57
CA ALA A 58 24.50 16.86 -12.59
C ALA A 58 24.05 16.24 -13.93
N ILE A 59 24.56 16.75 -15.06
CA ILE A 59 24.23 16.22 -16.39
C ILE A 59 24.75 14.79 -16.57
N ILE A 60 26.02 14.55 -16.23
CA ILE A 60 26.66 13.22 -16.30
C ILE A 60 25.93 12.24 -15.37
N ALA A 61 25.56 12.69 -14.17
CA ALA A 61 24.79 11.87 -13.25
C ALA A 61 23.48 11.40 -13.89
N LEU A 62 22.85 12.17 -14.78
CA LEU A 62 21.62 11.76 -15.45
C LEU A 62 21.84 10.95 -16.74
N GLU A 63 23.08 10.51 -17.00
CA GLU A 63 23.48 9.78 -18.21
C GLU A 63 23.18 10.59 -19.49
N LEU A 64 23.44 11.89 -19.41
CA LEU A 64 23.37 12.84 -20.51
C LEU A 64 24.78 13.39 -20.79
N GLU A 65 25.00 13.88 -22.01
CA GLU A 65 26.29 14.50 -22.37
C GLU A 65 26.37 15.96 -21.90
N PRO A 66 27.47 16.38 -21.22
CA PRO A 66 27.64 17.74 -20.69
C PRO A 66 28.09 18.73 -21.76
N GLU A 67 27.25 18.94 -22.78
CA GLU A 67 27.54 19.89 -23.87
C GLU A 67 27.73 21.32 -23.35
N PRO A 68 28.61 22.15 -23.97
CA PRO A 68 28.77 23.57 -23.61
C PRO A 68 27.46 24.36 -23.65
N ALA A 69 26.58 24.04 -24.60
CA ALA A 69 25.26 24.66 -24.74
C ALA A 69 24.33 24.35 -23.55
N LEU A 70 24.56 23.23 -22.85
CA LEU A 70 23.78 22.82 -21.69
C LEU A 70 24.40 23.32 -20.38
N THR A 71 25.72 23.15 -20.22
CA THR A 71 26.46 23.60 -19.04
C THR A 71 26.52 25.13 -18.91
N GLY A 72 26.45 25.86 -20.04
CA GLY A 72 26.41 27.32 -20.07
C GLY A 72 25.06 27.95 -19.72
N LEU A 73 23.99 27.16 -19.58
CA LEU A 73 22.67 27.67 -19.20
C LEU A 73 22.65 28.19 -17.76
N LYS A 74 21.75 29.14 -17.46
CA LYS A 74 21.42 29.50 -16.08
C LYS A 74 20.79 28.31 -15.36
N ASP A 75 20.83 28.31 -14.03
CA ASP A 75 20.49 27.11 -13.25
C ASP A 75 19.05 26.62 -13.46
N CYS A 76 18.07 27.53 -13.55
CA CYS A 76 16.69 27.14 -13.83
C CYS A 76 16.47 26.72 -15.28
N ASP A 77 17.13 27.37 -16.24
CA ASP A 77 17.10 26.97 -17.66
C ASP A 77 17.70 25.56 -17.82
N LEU A 78 18.79 25.26 -17.09
CA LEU A 78 19.37 23.92 -17.03
C LEU A 78 18.39 22.92 -16.40
N ALA A 79 17.72 23.26 -15.29
CA ALA A 79 16.74 22.38 -14.66
C ALA A 79 15.57 22.03 -15.61
N ILE A 80 15.05 23.02 -16.36
CA ILE A 80 14.02 22.82 -17.38
C ILE A 80 14.55 21.95 -18.52
N ALA A 81 15.77 22.23 -19.01
CA ALA A 81 16.38 21.50 -20.11
C ALA A 81 16.71 20.04 -19.75
N LEU A 82 17.04 19.76 -18.49
CA LEU A 82 17.18 18.40 -17.95
C LEU A 82 15.82 17.71 -17.88
N TRP A 83 14.80 18.37 -17.32
CA TRP A 83 13.43 17.83 -17.24
C TRP A 83 12.87 17.41 -18.61
N GLN A 84 13.07 18.24 -19.65
CA GLN A 84 12.61 17.95 -21.02
C GLN A 84 13.34 16.75 -21.64
N ARG A 85 14.66 16.65 -21.47
CA ARG A 85 15.46 15.54 -22.02
C ARG A 85 15.17 14.19 -21.36
N LEU A 86 14.57 14.19 -20.18
CA LEU A 86 14.22 12.98 -19.42
C LEU A 86 12.80 12.47 -19.70
N ASP A 87 11.95 13.22 -20.42
CA ASP A 87 10.52 12.91 -20.61
C ASP A 87 10.22 11.51 -21.18
N ALA A 88 11.12 10.99 -22.02
CA ALA A 88 10.97 9.67 -22.65
C ALA A 88 11.81 8.55 -21.99
N LYS A 89 12.55 8.83 -20.91
CA LYS A 89 13.44 7.85 -20.27
C LYS A 89 12.71 7.18 -19.08
N PRO A 90 12.63 5.84 -19.02
CA PRO A 90 12.01 5.14 -17.89
C PRO A 90 12.83 5.38 -16.61
N PHE A 91 12.18 5.29 -15.44
CA PHE A 91 12.81 5.47 -14.13
C PHE A 91 13.53 6.82 -13.99
N ARG A 92 12.83 7.90 -14.38
CA ARG A 92 13.29 9.29 -14.25
C ARG A 92 12.25 10.20 -13.61
N ASP A 93 11.18 9.63 -13.07
CA ASP A 93 10.03 10.36 -12.57
C ASP A 93 10.40 11.21 -11.34
N GLU A 94 11.27 10.68 -10.46
CA GLU A 94 11.74 11.41 -9.28
C GLU A 94 12.59 12.62 -9.64
N VAL A 95 13.54 12.44 -10.56
CA VAL A 95 14.36 13.55 -11.04
C VAL A 95 13.51 14.61 -11.72
N ARG A 96 12.51 14.19 -12.51
CA ARG A 96 11.62 15.12 -13.20
C ARG A 96 10.73 15.90 -12.23
N ALA A 97 10.15 15.24 -11.24
CA ALA A 97 9.35 15.90 -10.20
C ALA A 97 10.19 16.92 -9.40
N ALA A 98 11.42 16.55 -9.04
CA ALA A 98 12.36 17.44 -8.35
C ALA A 98 12.75 18.67 -9.19
N ALA A 99 12.94 18.50 -10.51
CA ALA A 99 13.20 19.61 -11.42
C ALA A 99 12.02 20.58 -11.47
N VAL A 100 10.79 20.06 -11.61
CA VAL A 100 9.55 20.87 -11.60
C VAL A 100 9.41 21.66 -10.31
N ALA A 101 9.65 21.03 -9.17
CA ALA A 101 9.61 21.70 -7.87
C ALA A 101 10.63 22.85 -7.78
N ALA A 102 11.82 22.66 -8.34
CA ALA A 102 12.88 23.64 -8.32
C ALA A 102 12.56 24.89 -9.16
N PHE A 103 12.10 24.73 -10.41
CA PHE A 103 11.78 25.87 -11.28
C PHE A 103 10.37 26.46 -11.06
N SER A 104 9.55 25.86 -10.19
CA SER A 104 8.20 26.34 -9.85
C SER A 104 8.09 26.98 -8.46
N ALA A 105 9.20 27.17 -7.74
CA ALA A 105 9.22 27.70 -6.38
C ALA A 105 8.83 29.21 -6.34
N PRO A 106 7.97 29.65 -5.41
CA PRO A 106 7.53 31.04 -5.32
C PRO A 106 8.66 31.98 -4.85
N GLU A 107 8.83 33.09 -5.55
CA GLU A 107 9.97 34.00 -5.42
C GLU A 107 9.80 35.00 -4.27
N THR A 108 10.87 35.19 -3.49
CA THR A 108 11.08 36.39 -2.67
C THR A 108 12.51 36.88 -2.86
N LEU A 109 12.63 38.07 -3.47
CA LEU A 109 13.82 38.92 -3.67
C LEU A 109 14.77 38.59 -4.83
N GLU A 110 14.76 39.52 -5.81
CA GLU A 110 15.73 40.04 -6.81
C GLU A 110 16.96 39.25 -7.32
N ASP A 111 17.28 38.03 -6.85
CA ASP A 111 18.31 37.19 -7.47
C ASP A 111 17.85 35.71 -7.53
N ASP A 112 17.03 35.47 -8.56
CA ASP A 112 16.35 34.21 -8.89
C ASP A 112 17.35 33.10 -9.23
N THR A 113 17.61 32.13 -8.34
CA THR A 113 18.23 30.84 -8.72
C THR A 113 18.32 29.82 -7.58
N THR A 114 18.20 30.21 -6.31
CA THR A 114 18.51 29.35 -5.15
C THR A 114 17.92 27.94 -5.21
N ALA A 115 16.64 27.76 -5.56
CA ALA A 115 16.01 26.44 -5.63
C ALA A 115 16.58 25.57 -6.77
N CYS A 116 16.78 26.16 -7.95
CA CYS A 116 17.39 25.50 -9.11
C CYS A 116 18.88 25.17 -8.86
N THR A 117 19.61 26.07 -8.18
CA THR A 117 20.99 25.83 -7.76
C THR A 117 21.08 24.66 -6.78
N LEU A 118 20.20 24.63 -5.75
CA LEU A 118 20.14 23.51 -4.80
C LEU A 118 19.72 22.21 -5.48
N PHE A 119 18.88 22.28 -6.52
CA PHE A 119 18.54 21.13 -7.34
C PHE A 119 19.77 20.57 -8.05
N ILE A 120 20.52 21.40 -8.78
CA ILE A 120 21.74 20.98 -9.51
C ILE A 120 22.79 20.41 -8.56
N ARG A 121 23.02 21.05 -7.41
CA ARG A 121 24.11 20.66 -6.50
C ARG A 121 23.79 19.45 -5.64
N THR A 122 22.51 19.19 -5.37
CA THR A 122 22.10 18.26 -4.32
C THR A 122 20.89 17.41 -4.68
N GLU A 123 19.75 18.02 -5.03
CA GLU A 123 18.50 17.25 -5.17
C GLU A 123 18.52 16.32 -6.39
N VAL A 124 19.20 16.69 -7.49
CA VAL A 124 19.30 15.83 -8.69
C VAL A 124 19.92 14.46 -8.37
N PHE A 125 20.92 14.42 -7.49
CA PHE A 125 21.59 13.19 -7.09
C PHE A 125 20.72 12.36 -6.14
N GLN A 126 20.01 13.03 -5.22
CA GLN A 126 19.08 12.38 -4.31
C GLN A 126 17.89 11.79 -5.06
N ALA A 127 17.32 12.54 -6.01
CA ALA A 127 16.24 12.08 -6.86
C ALA A 127 16.68 10.90 -7.75
N LYS A 128 17.88 10.96 -8.36
CA LYS A 128 18.44 9.82 -9.10
C LYS A 128 18.60 8.58 -8.21
N SER A 129 19.03 8.74 -6.97
CA SER A 129 19.18 7.59 -6.05
C SER A 129 17.84 6.90 -5.76
N ARG A 130 16.75 7.66 -5.72
CA ARG A 130 15.38 7.13 -5.58
C ARG A 130 14.92 6.45 -6.86
N ASP A 131 15.12 7.07 -8.02
CA ASP A 131 14.86 6.45 -9.33
C ASP A 131 15.60 5.10 -9.50
N LEU A 132 16.88 5.03 -9.11
CA LEU A 132 17.67 3.81 -9.17
C LEU A 132 17.14 2.73 -8.22
N ALA A 133 16.68 3.10 -7.02
CA ALA A 133 16.08 2.17 -6.09
C ALA A 133 14.77 1.58 -6.64
N ILE A 134 13.93 2.40 -7.29
CA ILE A 134 12.72 1.93 -7.99
C ILE A 134 13.10 0.98 -9.13
N GLU A 135 14.05 1.37 -9.97
CA GLU A 135 14.53 0.56 -11.09
C GLU A 135 15.03 -0.82 -10.61
N GLN A 136 15.85 -0.84 -9.57
CA GLN A 136 16.37 -2.07 -8.99
C GLN A 136 15.25 -2.96 -8.44
N ARG A 137 14.27 -2.40 -7.73
CA ARG A 137 13.12 -3.15 -7.21
C ARG A 137 12.28 -3.75 -8.33
N VAL A 138 11.97 -2.98 -9.37
CA VAL A 138 11.16 -3.45 -10.49
C VAL A 138 11.90 -4.55 -11.26
N LYS A 139 13.20 -4.39 -11.52
CA LYS A 139 14.02 -5.41 -12.18
C LYS A 139 14.12 -6.69 -11.35
N GLU A 140 14.33 -6.56 -10.04
CA GLU A 140 14.42 -7.71 -9.15
C GLU A 140 13.07 -8.46 -9.05
N GLN A 141 11.96 -7.74 -8.98
CA GLN A 141 10.64 -8.36 -9.00
C GLN A 141 10.37 -9.09 -10.32
N GLN A 142 10.76 -8.51 -11.46
CA GLN A 142 10.66 -9.17 -12.76
C GLN A 142 11.54 -10.43 -12.84
N ARG A 143 12.72 -10.42 -12.21
CA ARG A 143 13.60 -11.60 -12.11
C ARG A 143 12.90 -12.71 -11.32
N LEU A 144 12.45 -12.42 -10.11
CA LEU A 144 11.76 -13.39 -9.24
C LEU A 144 10.48 -13.95 -9.88
N GLU A 145 9.71 -13.10 -10.57
CA GLU A 145 8.49 -13.53 -11.27
C GLU A 145 8.83 -14.46 -12.45
N ARG A 146 9.88 -14.16 -13.22
CA ARG A 146 10.34 -15.04 -14.30
C ARG A 146 10.82 -16.38 -13.77
N GLU A 147 11.61 -16.39 -12.70
CA GLU A 147 12.09 -17.61 -12.04
C GLU A 147 10.92 -18.47 -11.55
N LEU A 148 9.93 -17.89 -10.88
CA LEU A 148 8.73 -18.59 -10.41
C LEU A 148 7.95 -19.23 -11.57
N LYS A 149 7.75 -18.49 -12.66
CA LYS A 149 7.08 -19.01 -13.87
C LYS A 149 7.89 -20.15 -14.50
N GLN A 150 9.20 -20.00 -14.58
CA GLN A 150 10.07 -21.02 -15.17
C GLN A 150 10.08 -22.30 -14.32
N GLN A 151 10.16 -22.20 -12.99
CA GLN A 151 10.04 -23.34 -12.06
C GLN A 151 8.68 -24.04 -12.21
N ALA A 152 7.59 -23.28 -12.28
CA ALA A 152 6.24 -23.82 -12.46
C ALA A 152 6.10 -24.57 -13.79
N ALA A 153 6.59 -23.97 -14.89
CA ALA A 153 6.57 -24.59 -16.22
C ALA A 153 7.40 -25.89 -16.27
N LEU A 154 8.62 -25.87 -15.71
CA LEU A 154 9.48 -27.06 -15.64
C LEU A 154 8.84 -28.18 -14.83
N THR A 155 8.15 -27.86 -13.73
CA THR A 155 7.47 -28.85 -12.87
C THR A 155 6.45 -29.68 -13.63
N ILE A 156 5.74 -29.07 -14.57
CA ILE A 156 4.70 -29.74 -15.38
C ILE A 156 5.17 -30.07 -16.81
N GLY A 157 6.46 -29.91 -17.10
CA GLY A 157 7.05 -30.25 -18.40
C GLY A 157 6.63 -29.34 -19.56
N ILE A 158 6.27 -28.08 -19.29
CA ILE A 158 6.00 -27.08 -20.33
C ILE A 158 7.29 -26.33 -20.66
N VAL A 159 7.56 -26.16 -21.96
CA VAL A 159 8.67 -25.31 -22.44
C VAL A 159 8.38 -23.84 -22.08
N ALA A 160 9.24 -23.26 -21.24
CA ALA A 160 9.16 -21.88 -20.80
C ALA A 160 9.80 -20.92 -21.81
N ASP A 161 9.15 -20.71 -22.96
CA ASP A 161 9.65 -19.79 -23.99
C ASP A 161 9.60 -18.31 -23.52
N PRO A 162 10.46 -17.41 -24.08
CA PRO A 162 10.50 -16.01 -23.65
C PRO A 162 9.17 -15.27 -23.77
N GLY A 163 8.32 -15.63 -24.74
CA GLY A 163 7.01 -15.04 -24.93
C GLY A 163 6.05 -15.44 -23.81
N LEU A 164 6.05 -16.72 -23.43
CA LEU A 164 5.28 -17.22 -22.30
C LEU A 164 5.72 -16.57 -20.98
N LEU A 165 7.03 -16.44 -20.73
CA LEU A 165 7.56 -15.84 -19.50
C LEU A 165 7.31 -14.32 -19.40
N ALA A 166 7.09 -13.65 -20.54
CA ALA A 166 6.79 -12.21 -20.60
C ALA A 166 5.32 -11.86 -20.29
N LEU A 167 4.41 -12.83 -20.31
CA LEU A 167 2.99 -12.62 -19.98
C LEU A 167 2.81 -12.18 -18.52
N SER A 168 1.70 -11.54 -18.17
CA SER A 168 1.35 -11.32 -16.76
C SER A 168 1.17 -12.66 -16.02
N ILE A 169 1.31 -12.69 -14.69
CA ILE A 169 1.06 -13.91 -13.89
C ILE A 169 -0.33 -14.49 -14.21
N LYS A 170 -1.36 -13.65 -14.33
CA LYS A 170 -2.72 -14.10 -14.63
C LYS A 170 -2.82 -14.78 -16.00
N GLU A 171 -2.25 -14.19 -17.03
CA GLU A 171 -2.23 -14.78 -18.38
C GLU A 171 -1.36 -16.03 -18.44
N PHE A 172 -0.25 -16.06 -17.72
CA PHE A 172 0.61 -17.22 -17.59
C PHE A 172 -0.12 -18.41 -16.93
N VAL A 173 -0.86 -18.17 -15.84
CA VAL A 173 -1.71 -19.19 -15.20
C VAL A 173 -2.79 -19.70 -16.15
N TRP A 174 -3.37 -18.82 -16.97
CA TRP A 174 -4.30 -19.24 -18.02
C TRP A 174 -3.61 -20.11 -19.08
N GLN A 175 -2.40 -19.76 -19.52
CA GLN A 175 -1.64 -20.59 -20.46
C GLN A 175 -1.29 -21.97 -19.87
N ILE A 176 -1.02 -22.06 -18.56
CA ILE A 176 -0.88 -23.35 -17.88
C ILE A 176 -2.18 -24.15 -17.97
N HIS A 177 -3.34 -23.54 -17.69
CA HIS A 177 -4.63 -24.21 -17.81
C HIS A 177 -4.86 -24.81 -19.21
N GLU A 178 -4.54 -24.04 -20.25
CA GLU A 178 -4.72 -24.46 -21.64
C GLU A 178 -3.75 -25.58 -22.05
N ARG A 179 -2.48 -25.46 -21.68
CA ARG A 179 -1.39 -26.34 -22.14
C ARG A 179 -1.19 -27.59 -21.28
N ALA A 180 -1.58 -27.57 -20.01
CA ALA A 180 -1.46 -28.74 -19.14
C ALA A 180 -2.25 -29.92 -19.69
N THR A 181 -1.79 -31.15 -19.44
CA THR A 181 -2.52 -32.37 -19.82
C THR A 181 -3.25 -33.00 -18.62
N GLY A 182 -2.72 -32.78 -17.41
CA GLY A 182 -3.28 -33.28 -16.16
C GLY A 182 -4.56 -32.56 -15.73
N ALA A 183 -5.55 -33.32 -15.24
CA ALA A 183 -6.86 -32.80 -14.88
C ALA A 183 -6.82 -31.98 -13.59
N GLU A 184 -6.00 -32.39 -12.61
CA GLU A 184 -5.83 -31.69 -11.34
C GLU A 184 -5.10 -30.35 -11.57
N VAL A 185 -4.03 -30.33 -12.38
CA VAL A 185 -3.33 -29.10 -12.74
C VAL A 185 -4.27 -28.11 -13.43
N LYS A 186 -5.10 -28.57 -14.36
CA LYS A 186 -6.11 -27.71 -15.01
C LYS A 186 -7.11 -27.13 -14.03
N ALA A 187 -7.62 -27.94 -13.11
CA ALA A 187 -8.58 -27.51 -12.11
C ALA A 187 -7.98 -26.46 -11.16
N ALA A 188 -6.76 -26.70 -10.67
CA ALA A 188 -6.03 -25.78 -9.81
C ALA A 188 -5.70 -24.46 -10.54
N ALA A 189 -5.22 -24.52 -11.78
CA ALA A 189 -4.95 -23.33 -12.59
C ALA A 189 -6.21 -22.48 -12.81
N LYS A 190 -7.35 -23.12 -13.11
CA LYS A 190 -8.63 -22.42 -13.28
C LYS A 190 -9.11 -21.76 -11.98
N LYS A 191 -8.93 -22.42 -10.84
CA LYS A 191 -9.24 -21.85 -9.52
C LYS A 191 -8.38 -20.60 -9.26
N ALA A 192 -7.06 -20.70 -9.47
CA ALA A 192 -6.12 -19.60 -9.26
C ALA A 192 -6.35 -18.42 -10.20
N TYR A 193 -6.68 -18.68 -11.47
CA TYR A 193 -7.02 -17.65 -12.45
C TYR A 193 -8.20 -16.78 -12.00
N ASN A 194 -9.22 -17.40 -11.41
CA ASN A 194 -10.41 -16.72 -10.90
C ASN A 194 -10.21 -16.11 -9.50
N GLY A 195 -9.04 -16.32 -8.89
CA GLY A 195 -8.69 -15.80 -7.56
C GLY A 195 -7.98 -14.45 -7.56
N THR A 196 -7.34 -14.16 -6.44
CA THR A 196 -6.48 -12.98 -6.19
C THR A 196 -5.08 -13.16 -6.76
N ASP A 197 -4.25 -12.11 -6.75
CA ASP A 197 -2.82 -12.25 -7.12
C ASP A 197 -2.07 -13.18 -6.17
N THR A 198 -2.41 -13.17 -4.88
CA THR A 198 -1.89 -14.11 -3.90
C THR A 198 -2.22 -15.55 -4.32
N ASP A 199 -3.47 -15.83 -4.70
CA ASP A 199 -3.86 -17.19 -5.14
C ASP A 199 -3.07 -17.64 -6.37
N ARG A 200 -2.79 -16.72 -7.31
CA ARG A 200 -1.98 -17.01 -8.50
C ARG A 200 -0.54 -17.34 -8.16
N VAL A 201 0.10 -16.56 -7.28
CA VAL A 201 1.48 -16.81 -6.83
C VAL A 201 1.56 -18.10 -6.02
N THR A 202 0.61 -18.34 -5.11
CA THR A 202 0.52 -19.59 -4.34
C THR A 202 0.32 -20.79 -5.25
N PHE A 203 -0.46 -20.65 -6.31
CA PHE A 203 -0.61 -21.70 -7.32
C PHE A 203 0.70 -22.01 -8.03
N LEU A 204 1.39 -21.01 -8.57
CA LEU A 204 2.67 -21.21 -9.27
C LEU A 204 3.77 -21.78 -8.37
N GLY A 205 3.67 -21.60 -7.05
CA GLY A 205 4.59 -22.15 -6.07
C GLY A 205 4.25 -23.57 -5.62
N ALA A 206 3.19 -23.71 -4.81
CA ALA A 206 2.91 -24.92 -4.03
C ALA A 206 1.77 -25.76 -4.62
N GLU A 207 0.68 -25.13 -5.05
CA GLU A 207 -0.50 -25.89 -5.50
C GLU A 207 -0.23 -26.58 -6.85
N ILE A 208 0.56 -25.99 -7.74
CA ILE A 208 0.91 -26.63 -9.02
C ILE A 208 1.70 -27.91 -8.82
N VAL A 209 2.63 -27.94 -7.85
CA VAL A 209 3.41 -29.15 -7.49
C VAL A 209 2.45 -30.23 -6.98
N THR A 210 1.58 -29.87 -6.03
CA THR A 210 0.60 -30.80 -5.44
C THR A 210 -0.36 -31.36 -6.50
N ALA A 211 -0.86 -30.50 -7.38
CA ALA A 211 -1.78 -30.89 -8.45
C ALA A 211 -1.09 -31.79 -9.48
N HIS A 212 0.12 -31.44 -9.89
CA HIS A 212 0.92 -32.26 -10.80
C HIS A 212 1.25 -33.63 -10.21
N ASP A 213 1.54 -33.71 -8.91
CA ASP A 213 1.81 -34.97 -8.22
C ASP A 213 0.58 -35.86 -8.17
N ALA A 214 -0.60 -35.29 -7.94
CA ALA A 214 -1.85 -36.04 -8.01
C ALA A 214 -2.12 -36.59 -9.42
N ASP A 215 -1.84 -35.81 -10.47
CA ASP A 215 -1.97 -36.27 -11.86
C ASP A 215 -0.93 -37.36 -12.19
N ARG A 216 0.34 -37.17 -11.84
CA ARG A 216 1.41 -38.13 -12.14
C ARG A 216 1.25 -39.43 -11.36
N LEU A 217 0.81 -39.36 -10.10
CA LEU A 217 0.58 -40.56 -9.30
C LEU A 217 -0.51 -41.44 -9.91
N LYS A 218 -1.61 -40.85 -10.41
CA LYS A 218 -2.65 -41.60 -11.14
C LYS A 218 -2.11 -42.26 -12.41
N GLN A 219 -1.23 -41.58 -13.15
CA GLN A 219 -0.60 -42.16 -14.34
C GLN A 219 0.32 -43.33 -13.98
N ILE A 220 1.17 -43.17 -12.97
CA ILE A 220 2.08 -44.21 -12.48
C ILE A 220 1.30 -45.43 -11.99
N GLU A 221 0.17 -45.21 -11.30
CA GLU A 221 -0.69 -46.30 -10.81
C GLU A 221 -1.23 -47.17 -11.92
N GLU A 222 -1.47 -46.61 -13.10
CA GLU A 222 -1.92 -47.38 -14.26
C GLU A 222 -0.73 -47.94 -15.07
N GLU A 223 0.33 -47.15 -15.28
CA GLU A 223 1.56 -47.59 -15.96
C GLU A 223 2.22 -48.81 -15.29
N ALA A 224 2.21 -48.85 -13.95
CA ALA A 224 2.85 -49.87 -13.14
C ALA A 224 1.86 -50.69 -12.30
N LYS A 225 0.62 -50.85 -12.77
CA LYS A 225 -0.50 -51.48 -12.02
C LYS A 225 -0.21 -52.84 -11.42
N ASN A 226 0.66 -53.63 -12.07
CA ASN A 226 1.04 -54.97 -11.64
C ASN A 226 2.55 -55.11 -11.36
N ASP A 227 3.29 -54.00 -11.29
CA ASP A 227 4.74 -53.99 -11.06
C ASP A 227 5.08 -52.99 -9.96
N ALA A 228 5.18 -53.48 -8.73
CA ALA A 228 5.48 -52.65 -7.56
C ALA A 228 6.89 -52.04 -7.61
N ALA A 229 7.86 -52.70 -8.25
CA ALA A 229 9.22 -52.21 -8.36
C ALA A 229 9.31 -51.07 -9.37
N LEU A 230 8.64 -51.22 -10.52
CA LEU A 230 8.49 -50.14 -11.50
C LEU A 230 7.73 -48.96 -10.91
N LYS A 231 6.65 -49.21 -10.16
CA LYS A 231 5.86 -48.15 -9.49
C LYS A 231 6.75 -47.31 -8.57
N GLN A 232 7.54 -47.96 -7.72
CA GLN A 232 8.43 -47.26 -6.80
C GLN A 232 9.50 -46.44 -7.55
N LYS A 233 10.13 -47.03 -8.57
CA LYS A 233 11.12 -46.34 -9.39
C LYS A 233 10.55 -45.09 -10.07
N LEU A 234 9.34 -45.17 -10.64
CA LEU A 234 8.69 -44.04 -11.29
C LEU A 234 8.33 -42.92 -10.30
N ILE A 235 8.00 -43.27 -9.05
CA ILE A 235 7.75 -42.28 -7.97
C ILE A 235 9.05 -41.57 -7.60
N GLU A 236 10.15 -42.31 -7.43
CA GLU A 236 11.47 -41.77 -7.13
C GLU A 236 11.98 -40.85 -8.26
N ASP A 237 11.90 -41.31 -9.51
CA ASP A 237 12.28 -40.53 -10.70
C ASP A 237 11.45 -39.24 -10.78
N ALA A 238 10.13 -39.30 -10.49
CA ALA A 238 9.27 -38.12 -10.47
C ALA A 238 9.66 -37.14 -9.36
N GLY A 239 9.96 -37.63 -8.15
CA GLY A 239 10.43 -36.80 -7.04
C GLY A 239 11.73 -36.06 -7.38
N ARG A 240 12.71 -36.78 -7.95
CA ARG A 240 14.00 -36.21 -8.35
C ARG A 240 13.87 -35.15 -9.45
N ARG A 241 13.00 -35.36 -10.44
CA ARG A 241 12.72 -34.35 -11.48
C ARG A 241 12.20 -33.05 -10.87
N ARG A 242 11.28 -33.14 -9.91
CA ARG A 242 10.71 -31.96 -9.23
C ARG A 242 11.72 -31.27 -8.33
N ALA A 243 12.53 -32.04 -7.61
CA ALA A 243 13.62 -31.48 -6.80
C ALA A 243 14.60 -30.67 -7.68
N LEU A 244 14.98 -31.20 -8.85
CA LEU A 244 15.82 -30.48 -9.81
C LEU A 244 15.15 -29.24 -10.42
N ALA A 245 13.83 -29.27 -10.60
CA ALA A 245 13.07 -28.12 -11.09
C ALA A 245 13.14 -26.91 -10.14
N VAL A 246 13.33 -27.12 -8.82
CA VAL A 246 13.59 -26.04 -7.86
C VAL A 246 14.86 -25.26 -8.22
N LEU A 247 15.88 -25.96 -8.72
CA LEU A 247 17.15 -25.36 -9.16
C LEU A 247 17.14 -24.92 -10.63
N LEU A 248 15.98 -24.97 -11.31
CA LEU A 248 15.88 -24.72 -12.76
C LEU A 248 16.74 -25.66 -13.61
N VAL A 249 17.02 -26.88 -13.11
CA VAL A 249 17.82 -27.90 -13.81
C VAL A 249 16.91 -28.91 -14.48
N GLU A 250 17.13 -29.16 -15.77
CA GLU A 250 16.45 -30.24 -16.48
C GLU A 250 17.09 -31.59 -16.13
N ALA A 251 16.28 -32.55 -15.72
CA ALA A 251 16.77 -33.83 -15.23
C ALA A 251 17.33 -34.72 -16.35
N THR A 252 18.59 -35.12 -16.21
CA THR A 252 19.24 -36.11 -17.07
C THR A 252 19.08 -37.53 -16.54
N ALA A 253 19.21 -38.55 -17.40
CA ALA A 253 19.14 -39.95 -16.98
C ALA A 253 20.20 -40.30 -15.91
N GLY A 254 21.39 -39.71 -15.97
CA GLY A 254 22.46 -39.92 -14.98
C GLY A 254 22.10 -39.36 -13.61
N MET A 255 21.47 -38.19 -13.55
CA MET A 255 21.02 -37.58 -12.29
C MET A 255 19.91 -38.40 -11.62
N LEU A 256 18.99 -38.96 -12.41
CA LEU A 256 17.91 -39.80 -11.89
C LEU A 256 18.43 -41.14 -11.36
N ALA A 257 19.48 -41.69 -11.99
CA ALA A 257 20.13 -42.93 -11.57
C ALA A 257 21.15 -42.77 -10.42
N ALA A 258 21.47 -41.54 -10.01
CA ALA A 258 22.45 -41.28 -8.95
C ALA A 258 21.99 -41.84 -7.59
N SER A 259 22.92 -42.12 -6.67
CA SER A 259 22.53 -42.44 -5.28
C SER A 259 21.79 -41.25 -4.65
N ASP A 260 20.90 -41.47 -3.67
CA ASP A 260 20.19 -40.37 -3.00
C ASP A 260 21.17 -39.33 -2.44
N ARG A 261 22.28 -39.81 -1.86
CA ARG A 261 23.29 -38.93 -1.29
C ARG A 261 24.02 -38.11 -2.35
N ASP A 262 24.41 -38.70 -3.48
CA ASP A 262 25.07 -37.97 -4.57
C ASP A 262 24.10 -36.96 -5.21
N PHE A 263 22.82 -37.34 -5.33
CA PHE A 263 21.76 -36.48 -5.84
C PHE A 263 21.54 -35.25 -4.93
N ILE A 264 21.47 -35.45 -3.61
CA ILE A 264 21.32 -34.35 -2.65
C ILE A 264 22.61 -33.52 -2.58
N THR A 265 23.78 -34.14 -2.72
CA THR A 265 25.06 -33.41 -2.78
C THR A 265 25.11 -32.49 -3.99
N TYR A 266 24.66 -32.96 -5.16
CA TYR A 266 24.50 -32.11 -6.34
C TYR A 266 23.61 -30.90 -6.05
N ILE A 267 22.46 -31.11 -5.37
CA ILE A 267 21.57 -30.02 -4.99
C ILE A 267 22.25 -29.03 -4.05
N TRP A 268 22.95 -29.51 -3.02
CA TRP A 268 23.67 -28.67 -2.07
C TRP A 268 24.76 -27.81 -2.73
N GLU A 269 25.51 -28.37 -3.67
CA GLU A 269 26.59 -27.67 -4.38
C GLU A 269 26.07 -26.60 -5.37
N ASN A 270 24.87 -26.82 -5.94
CA ASN A 270 24.29 -25.95 -6.96
C ASN A 270 23.22 -24.99 -6.44
N ALA A 271 22.73 -25.17 -5.20
CA ALA A 271 21.83 -24.22 -4.55
C ALA A 271 22.60 -22.96 -4.10
N ASP A 272 21.98 -21.79 -4.26
CA ASP A 272 22.59 -20.51 -3.89
C ASP A 272 22.96 -20.45 -2.41
N GLU A 273 24.09 -19.80 -2.10
CA GLU A 273 24.56 -19.64 -0.73
C GLU A 273 23.57 -18.84 0.13
N GLY A 274 23.35 -19.32 1.36
CA GLY A 274 22.47 -18.67 2.33
C GLY A 274 20.97 -18.91 2.12
N THR A 275 20.59 -19.79 1.18
CA THR A 275 19.21 -20.25 1.00
C THR A 275 18.84 -21.38 1.96
N GLU A 276 17.56 -21.46 2.31
CA GLU A 276 16.98 -22.57 3.07
C GLU A 276 17.07 -23.87 2.28
N VAL A 277 16.93 -23.83 0.94
CA VAL A 277 17.14 -25.01 0.07
C VAL A 277 18.54 -25.60 0.28
N ARG A 278 19.59 -24.76 0.29
CA ARG A 278 20.96 -25.20 0.52
C ARG A 278 21.17 -25.71 1.95
N GLY A 279 20.63 -25.01 2.95
CA GLY A 279 20.73 -25.44 4.36
C GLY A 279 20.02 -26.77 4.63
N ALA A 280 18.85 -26.98 4.02
CA ALA A 280 18.12 -28.24 4.10
C ALA A 280 18.86 -29.37 3.36
N ALA A 281 19.48 -29.08 2.22
CA ALA A 281 20.33 -30.03 1.50
C ALA A 281 21.53 -30.46 2.36
N GLU A 282 22.24 -29.50 2.96
CA GLU A 282 23.38 -29.76 3.84
C GLU A 282 22.99 -30.68 5.01
N LYS A 283 21.87 -30.38 5.67
CA LYS A 283 21.33 -31.20 6.76
C LYS A 283 21.03 -32.63 6.30
N ALA A 284 20.46 -32.80 5.10
CA ALA A 284 20.16 -34.11 4.55
C ALA A 284 21.44 -34.89 4.17
N VAL A 285 22.44 -34.26 3.55
CA VAL A 285 23.74 -34.89 3.22
C VAL A 285 24.50 -35.35 4.46
N LEU A 286 24.39 -34.59 5.56
CA LEU A 286 25.01 -34.93 6.84
C LEU A 286 24.28 -36.05 7.60
N SER A 287 22.99 -36.30 7.29
CA SER A 287 22.25 -37.42 7.88
C SER A 287 22.78 -38.75 7.37
N ARG A 288 22.75 -39.76 8.25
CA ARG A 288 23.08 -41.15 7.95
C ARG A 288 21.84 -42.01 7.72
N GLU A 289 20.65 -41.44 7.86
CA GLU A 289 19.38 -42.14 7.77
C GLU A 289 18.79 -42.02 6.35
N PRO A 290 18.57 -43.13 5.61
CA PRO A 290 17.98 -43.09 4.28
C PRO A 290 16.58 -42.46 4.24
N ALA A 291 15.83 -42.54 5.34
CA ALA A 291 14.52 -41.92 5.46
C ALA A 291 14.59 -40.39 5.38
N ASP A 292 15.66 -39.77 5.88
CA ASP A 292 15.85 -38.32 5.82
C ASP A 292 16.13 -37.87 4.38
N TRP A 293 16.89 -38.66 3.62
CA TRP A 293 17.17 -38.39 2.21
C TRP A 293 15.91 -38.46 1.37
N ASN A 294 15.11 -39.52 1.54
CA ASN A 294 13.82 -39.67 0.87
C ASN A 294 12.87 -38.51 1.23
N THR A 295 12.80 -38.14 2.50
CA THR A 295 11.97 -37.01 2.96
C THR A 295 12.43 -35.70 2.31
N TYR A 296 13.74 -35.44 2.24
CA TYR A 296 14.27 -34.25 1.61
C TYR A 296 13.90 -34.18 0.11
N ILE A 297 14.14 -35.25 -0.65
CA ILE A 297 13.90 -35.31 -2.09
C ILE A 297 12.43 -35.08 -2.42
N HIS A 298 11.51 -35.65 -1.63
CA HIS A 298 10.08 -35.63 -1.95
C HIS A 298 9.32 -34.45 -1.35
N THR A 299 9.73 -33.90 -0.20
CA THR A 299 9.02 -32.81 0.46
C THR A 299 9.95 -31.71 0.97
N GLY A 300 11.08 -32.07 1.60
CA GLY A 300 11.93 -31.11 2.30
C GLY A 300 12.50 -29.99 1.42
N ILE A 301 12.92 -30.29 0.18
CA ILE A 301 13.39 -29.26 -0.75
C ILE A 301 12.30 -28.26 -1.14
N HIS A 302 11.06 -28.71 -1.26
CA HIS A 302 9.92 -27.87 -1.64
C HIS A 302 9.49 -26.96 -0.47
N GLU A 303 9.46 -27.51 0.74
CA GLU A 303 9.24 -26.74 1.97
C GLU A 303 10.33 -25.67 2.18
N ALA A 304 11.58 -26.01 1.91
CA ALA A 304 12.70 -25.07 1.99
C ALA A 304 12.57 -23.95 0.95
N ASN A 305 12.22 -24.26 -0.30
CA ASN A 305 11.97 -23.27 -1.34
C ASN A 305 10.77 -22.35 -1.01
N GLU A 306 9.73 -22.88 -0.36
CA GLU A 306 8.63 -22.08 0.16
C GLU A 306 9.07 -21.10 1.25
N GLU A 307 9.92 -21.55 2.15
CA GLU A 307 10.49 -20.72 3.20
C GLU A 307 11.40 -19.62 2.64
N ASP A 308 12.25 -19.94 1.65
CA ASP A 308 13.05 -18.95 0.92
C ASP A 308 12.18 -17.84 0.31
N ARG A 309 11.07 -18.22 -0.36
CA ARG A 309 10.09 -17.25 -0.88
C ARG A 309 9.45 -16.41 0.23
N ARG A 310 9.11 -17.03 1.36
CA ARG A 310 8.52 -16.31 2.49
C ARG A 310 9.50 -15.31 3.11
N ILE A 311 10.78 -15.69 3.24
CA ILE A 311 11.85 -14.81 3.71
C ILE A 311 12.03 -13.63 2.75
N ALA A 312 12.05 -13.89 1.44
CA ALA A 312 12.16 -12.84 0.42
C ALA A 312 10.98 -11.85 0.49
N LEU A 313 9.74 -12.36 0.58
CA LEU A 313 8.54 -11.53 0.74
C LEU A 313 8.57 -10.71 2.03
N GLN A 314 9.02 -11.31 3.14
CA GLN A 314 9.15 -10.61 4.41
C GLN A 314 10.21 -9.51 4.33
N ARG A 315 11.38 -9.78 3.73
CA ARG A 315 12.43 -8.77 3.52
C ARG A 315 11.93 -7.61 2.65
N LYS A 316 11.20 -7.91 1.57
CA LYS A 316 10.54 -6.91 0.74
C LYS A 316 9.57 -6.06 1.57
N TYR A 317 8.65 -6.68 2.29
CA TYR A 317 7.70 -5.97 3.13
C TYR A 317 8.38 -5.05 4.17
N GLN A 318 9.49 -5.50 4.77
CA GLN A 318 10.28 -4.65 5.69
C GLN A 318 10.95 -3.48 4.97
N ALA A 319 11.37 -3.64 3.72
CA ALA A 319 11.90 -2.54 2.91
C ALA A 319 10.80 -1.53 2.55
N ASP A 320 9.62 -2.02 2.13
CA ASP A 320 8.47 -1.19 1.78
C ASP A 320 7.95 -0.41 3.01
N LEU A 321 7.99 -1.01 4.21
CA LEU A 321 7.69 -0.31 5.46
C LEU A 321 8.63 0.86 5.71
N LYS A 322 9.95 0.63 5.62
CA LYS A 322 10.95 1.69 5.82
C LYS A 322 10.76 2.83 4.82
N GLU A 323 10.44 2.50 3.57
CA GLU A 323 10.21 3.50 2.55
C GLU A 323 8.91 4.26 2.76
N GLY A 324 7.79 3.57 3.03
CA GLY A 324 6.53 4.22 3.36
C GLY A 324 6.65 5.15 4.58
N GLU A 325 7.41 4.76 5.60
CA GLU A 325 7.72 5.60 6.77
C GLU A 325 8.57 6.83 6.39
N ALA A 326 9.58 6.66 5.53
CA ALA A 326 10.40 7.76 5.03
C ALA A 326 9.58 8.76 4.20
N VAL A 327 8.70 8.27 3.33
CA VAL A 327 7.75 9.07 2.54
C VAL A 327 6.80 9.83 3.46
N LEU A 328 6.22 9.17 4.47
CA LEU A 328 5.37 9.81 5.46
C LEU A 328 6.10 10.93 6.21
N ALA A 329 7.33 10.67 6.67
CA ALA A 329 8.14 11.65 7.39
C ALA A 329 8.43 12.88 6.52
N LYS A 330 8.86 12.68 5.27
CA LYS A 330 9.14 13.75 4.32
C LYS A 330 7.87 14.53 3.96
N ALA A 331 6.80 13.85 3.59
CA ALA A 331 5.52 14.46 3.25
C ALA A 331 4.94 15.28 4.42
N THR A 332 5.11 14.81 5.67
CA THR A 332 4.68 15.56 6.86
C THR A 332 5.54 16.80 7.08
N ALA A 333 6.87 16.70 6.92
CA ALA A 333 7.79 17.83 7.07
C ALA A 333 7.53 18.93 6.02
N ASP A 334 7.29 18.51 4.78
CA ASP A 334 7.07 19.39 3.63
C ASP A 334 5.60 19.85 3.51
N LYS A 335 4.72 19.39 4.43
CA LYS A 335 3.28 19.69 4.47
C LYS A 335 2.52 19.22 3.21
N PHE A 336 2.98 18.14 2.58
CA PHE A 336 2.26 17.42 1.52
C PHE A 336 1.21 16.49 2.13
N VAL A 337 0.09 17.10 2.48
CA VAL A 337 -1.02 16.49 3.20
C VAL A 337 -1.56 15.22 2.52
N ASN A 338 -1.79 15.24 1.21
CA ASN A 338 -2.35 14.10 0.48
C ASN A 338 -1.40 12.91 0.45
N LEU A 339 -0.12 13.17 0.16
CA LEU A 339 0.93 12.14 0.18
C LEU A 339 1.14 11.57 1.59
N ALA A 340 1.12 12.42 2.63
CA ALA A 340 1.22 11.95 4.02
C ALA A 340 0.02 11.07 4.42
N ASN A 341 -1.18 11.38 3.94
CA ASN A 341 -2.36 10.57 4.20
C ASN A 341 -2.37 9.25 3.41
N ALA A 342 -1.94 9.28 2.14
CA ALA A 342 -1.76 8.08 1.33
C ALA A 342 -0.71 7.14 1.97
N ALA A 343 0.42 7.69 2.42
CA ALA A 343 1.44 6.93 3.14
C ALA A 343 0.91 6.32 4.44
N ARG A 344 0.14 7.07 5.25
CA ARG A 344 -0.50 6.52 6.47
C ARG A 344 -1.48 5.39 6.16
N LYS A 345 -2.28 5.51 5.10
CA LYS A 345 -3.24 4.48 4.66
C LYS A 345 -2.49 3.22 4.23
N ALA A 346 -1.46 3.38 3.40
CA ALA A 346 -0.61 2.29 2.93
C ALA A 346 0.07 1.55 4.10
N LEU A 347 0.68 2.29 5.04
CA LEU A 347 1.33 1.72 6.24
C LEU A 347 0.35 1.02 7.20
N ALA A 348 -0.93 1.41 7.19
CA ALA A 348 -1.98 0.78 7.98
C ALA A 348 -2.70 -0.38 7.25
N GLY A 349 -2.42 -0.54 5.95
CA GLY A 349 -3.03 -1.52 5.06
C GLY A 349 -2.32 -2.87 5.05
N THR A 350 -2.61 -3.64 4.02
CA THR A 350 -1.97 -4.92 3.70
C THR A 350 -0.59 -4.72 3.06
N PRO A 351 0.30 -5.74 3.08
CA PRO A 351 1.58 -5.67 2.35
C PRO A 351 1.42 -5.31 0.87
N THR A 352 0.35 -5.76 0.22
CA THR A 352 0.05 -5.44 -1.17
C THR A 352 -0.29 -3.95 -1.36
N GLU A 353 -1.14 -3.39 -0.49
CA GLU A 353 -1.48 -1.96 -0.54
C GLU A 353 -0.25 -1.07 -0.26
N LEU A 354 0.64 -1.52 0.63
CA LEU A 354 1.90 -0.82 0.90
C LEU A 354 2.86 -0.88 -0.29
N ASP A 355 3.05 -2.05 -0.90
CA ASP A 355 3.87 -2.23 -2.10
C ASP A 355 3.33 -1.41 -3.29
N GLU A 356 2.01 -1.38 -3.50
CA GLU A 356 1.39 -0.56 -4.55
C GLU A 356 1.64 0.94 -4.33
N PHE A 357 1.51 1.41 -3.09
CA PHE A 357 1.80 2.78 -2.73
C PHE A 357 3.27 3.13 -2.99
N VAL A 358 4.20 2.31 -2.49
CA VAL A 358 5.65 2.53 -2.67
C VAL A 358 6.05 2.48 -4.14
N ARG A 359 5.43 1.62 -4.95
CA ARG A 359 5.80 1.45 -6.35
C ARG A 359 5.24 2.52 -7.28
N ARG A 360 3.99 2.95 -7.04
CA ARG A 360 3.23 3.81 -7.95
C ARG A 360 2.44 4.89 -7.22
N GLY A 361 1.72 4.53 -6.16
CA GLY A 361 0.76 5.44 -5.52
C GLY A 361 1.38 6.70 -4.89
N GLN A 362 2.66 6.70 -4.54
CA GLN A 362 3.35 7.92 -4.10
C GLN A 362 3.68 8.90 -5.24
N TYR A 363 3.63 8.44 -6.50
CA TYR A 363 3.98 9.20 -7.72
C TYR A 363 2.77 9.49 -8.62
N GLU A 364 1.72 8.65 -8.55
CA GLU A 364 0.44 8.83 -9.26
C GLU A 364 -0.47 9.90 -8.62
N LEU A 365 0.00 10.57 -7.57
CA LEU A 365 -0.61 11.77 -6.99
C LEU A 365 -0.39 12.99 -7.91
N ASP A 366 -0.72 12.84 -9.21
CA ASP A 366 -0.54 13.87 -10.20
C ASP A 366 -1.73 14.85 -10.22
N LEU A 367 -1.42 16.12 -10.38
CA LEU A 367 -2.30 17.29 -10.30
C LEU A 367 -3.30 17.40 -11.48
N ILE A 368 -3.44 16.37 -12.34
CA ILE A 368 -4.21 16.43 -13.59
C ILE A 368 -5.06 15.16 -13.88
N THR A 369 -4.79 14.00 -13.28
CA THR A 369 -5.68 12.84 -13.47
C THR A 369 -6.89 12.96 -12.56
N GLY A 370 -8.01 13.37 -13.17
CA GLY A 370 -9.25 13.63 -12.47
C GLY A 370 -9.65 12.46 -11.57
N PHE A 371 -9.95 12.80 -10.32
CA PHE A 371 -11.00 12.17 -9.51
C PHE A 371 -11.27 10.68 -9.81
N GLU A 372 -10.26 9.84 -9.66
CA GLU A 372 -10.48 8.40 -9.53
C GLU A 372 -10.49 8.00 -8.05
N THR A 373 -11.20 6.90 -7.83
CA THR A 373 -11.90 6.57 -6.59
C THR A 373 -10.98 6.40 -5.38
N GLY A 374 -11.19 7.21 -4.35
CA GLY A 374 -10.72 6.91 -2.99
C GLY A 374 -9.37 7.49 -2.54
N GLU A 375 -8.81 8.48 -3.24
CA GLU A 375 -7.45 9.00 -3.02
C GLU A 375 -7.33 10.43 -2.46
N VAL A 376 -8.37 10.96 -1.82
CA VAL A 376 -8.21 12.16 -0.96
C VAL A 376 -8.82 11.90 0.41
N PRO A 377 -8.03 11.51 1.43
CA PRO A 377 -8.39 11.79 2.80
C PRO A 377 -8.22 13.29 2.97
N LEU A 378 -9.33 14.03 2.85
CA LEU A 378 -9.42 15.44 3.18
C LEU A 378 -8.89 15.66 4.59
N ASP A 379 -7.91 16.53 4.72
CA ASP A 379 -7.23 16.78 5.98
C ASP A 379 -8.06 17.61 6.95
N TRP A 380 -8.23 17.02 8.12
CA TRP A 380 -8.89 17.58 9.28
C TRP A 380 -7.95 18.58 9.97
N SER A 381 -7.85 19.79 9.42
CA SER A 381 -7.42 20.93 10.22
C SER A 381 -8.63 21.82 10.52
N ASN A 382 -9.17 21.70 11.74
CA ASN A 382 -9.99 22.77 12.31
C ASN A 382 -9.23 24.09 12.11
N SER A 383 -9.78 24.98 11.29
CA SER A 383 -9.27 26.34 11.27
C SER A 383 -9.65 26.93 12.62
N ALA A 384 -8.66 27.18 13.47
CA ALA A 384 -8.85 27.78 14.78
C ALA A 384 -9.55 29.14 14.60
N VAL A 385 -10.78 29.25 15.08
CA VAL A 385 -11.46 30.53 15.28
C VAL A 385 -11.89 30.57 16.74
N GLY A 386 -11.24 31.43 17.53
CA GLY A 386 -11.74 32.00 18.79
C GLY A 386 -12.14 31.03 19.92
N ALA A 387 -11.54 31.21 21.09
CA ALA A 387 -12.01 30.57 22.32
C ALA A 387 -13.46 31.02 22.66
N GLY A 388 -14.42 30.11 22.54
CA GLY A 388 -15.79 30.28 23.02
C GLY A 388 -16.81 29.62 22.09
N ALA A 389 -17.40 28.50 22.54
CA ALA A 389 -18.48 27.73 21.90
C ALA A 389 -18.09 26.85 20.69
N PHE A 390 -17.43 25.72 20.96
CA PHE A 390 -17.33 24.59 20.02
C PHE A 390 -18.33 23.49 20.41
N HIS A 391 -19.54 23.51 19.86
CA HIS A 391 -20.49 22.41 19.99
C HIS A 391 -20.53 21.64 18.66
N ASN A 392 -19.85 20.49 18.67
CA ASN A 392 -19.70 19.57 17.56
C ASN A 392 -21.06 19.03 17.11
N VAL A 393 -21.28 19.04 15.79
CA VAL A 393 -22.37 18.42 15.02
C VAL A 393 -22.37 16.89 15.15
N ASN A 394 -21.96 16.27 16.28
CA ASN A 394 -21.76 14.81 16.29
C ASN A 394 -22.01 14.06 17.61
N GLY A 395 -22.24 14.70 18.77
CA GLY A 395 -22.45 13.97 20.03
C GLY A 395 -21.31 13.00 20.46
N CYS A 396 -20.25 12.85 19.68
CA CYS A 396 -19.06 12.06 19.96
C CYS A 396 -18.00 13.02 20.50
N SER A 397 -17.85 13.06 21.82
CA SER A 397 -16.82 13.88 22.46
C SER A 397 -15.43 13.28 22.21
N LEU A 398 -14.38 14.11 22.32
CA LEU A 398 -12.97 13.67 22.37
C LEU A 398 -12.72 12.49 23.34
N ALA A 399 -13.59 12.34 24.36
CA ALA A 399 -13.54 11.24 25.31
C ALA A 399 -13.90 9.87 24.71
N LEU A 400 -14.81 9.77 23.71
CA LEU A 400 -15.15 8.49 23.06
C LEU A 400 -14.04 7.98 22.13
N THR A 401 -13.30 8.86 21.47
CA THR A 401 -12.14 8.49 20.63
C THR A 401 -10.95 8.02 21.46
N ALA A 402 -10.74 8.60 22.65
CA ALA A 402 -9.74 8.12 23.59
C ALA A 402 -10.14 6.76 24.19
N SER A 403 -11.43 6.59 24.52
CA SER A 403 -11.98 5.34 25.05
C SER A 403 -11.91 4.17 24.05
N SER A 404 -12.25 4.40 22.77
CA SER A 404 -12.14 3.39 21.71
C SER A 404 -10.69 3.01 21.37
N LYS A 405 -9.77 3.99 21.31
CA LYS A 405 -8.32 3.72 21.19
C LYS A 405 -7.79 2.92 22.40
N ALA A 406 -8.23 3.26 23.60
CA ALA A 406 -7.87 2.52 24.82
C ALA A 406 -8.44 1.09 24.81
N ALA A 407 -9.67 0.89 24.31
CA ALA A 407 -10.28 -0.43 24.17
C ALA A 407 -9.55 -1.31 23.15
N VAL A 408 -9.16 -0.76 21.99
CA VAL A 408 -8.34 -1.46 20.99
C VAL A 408 -6.94 -1.78 21.53
N ALA A 409 -6.30 -0.85 22.24
CA ALA A 409 -5.01 -1.09 22.88
C ALA A 409 -5.11 -2.21 23.94
N LYS A 410 -6.17 -2.20 24.75
CA LYS A 410 -6.46 -3.24 25.75
C LYS A 410 -6.73 -4.61 25.11
N ALA A 411 -7.44 -4.66 23.99
CA ALA A 411 -7.70 -5.89 23.24
C ALA A 411 -6.42 -6.44 22.57
N ARG A 412 -5.54 -5.58 22.05
CA ARG A 412 -4.22 -5.99 21.55
C ARG A 412 -3.33 -6.53 22.66
N ALA A 413 -3.36 -5.91 23.84
CA ALA A 413 -2.64 -6.41 25.01
C ALA A 413 -3.18 -7.77 25.50
N SER A 414 -4.50 -8.01 25.43
CA SER A 414 -5.08 -9.29 25.80
C SER A 414 -4.73 -10.41 24.80
N ILE A 415 -4.61 -10.10 23.52
CA ILE A 415 -4.09 -11.02 22.48
C ILE A 415 -2.64 -11.39 22.76
N ALA A 416 -1.75 -10.41 22.97
CA ALA A 416 -0.34 -10.67 23.27
C ALA A 416 -0.17 -11.55 24.52
N ALA A 417 -0.98 -11.32 25.57
CA ALA A 417 -1.00 -12.16 26.75
C ALA A 417 -1.56 -13.58 26.50
N ALA A 418 -2.52 -13.75 25.59
CA ALA A 418 -3.06 -15.04 25.21
C ALA A 418 -2.07 -15.85 24.35
N GLU A 419 -1.36 -15.20 23.44
CA GLU A 419 -0.29 -15.80 22.64
C GLU A 419 0.88 -16.28 23.51
N ALA A 420 1.29 -15.48 24.50
CA ALA A 420 2.31 -15.90 25.47
C ALA A 420 1.89 -17.15 26.25
N ARG A 421 0.62 -17.25 26.65
CA ARG A 421 0.06 -18.45 27.32
C ARG A 421 -0.02 -19.65 26.39
N ALA A 422 -0.35 -19.46 25.11
CA ALA A 422 -0.35 -20.52 24.11
C ALA A 422 1.06 -21.09 23.91
N LYS A 423 2.07 -20.22 23.74
CA LYS A 423 3.48 -20.62 23.64
C LYS A 423 3.96 -21.38 24.88
N ALA A 424 3.60 -20.92 26.08
CA ALA A 424 3.93 -21.61 27.32
C ALA A 424 3.24 -22.99 27.44
N ALA A 425 1.99 -23.11 26.99
CA ALA A 425 1.26 -24.37 26.98
C ALA A 425 1.84 -25.37 25.97
N GLU A 426 2.28 -24.91 24.80
CA GLU A 426 2.97 -25.73 23.81
C GLU A 426 4.35 -26.18 24.29
N ALA A 427 5.12 -25.31 24.94
CA ALA A 427 6.39 -25.67 25.56
C ALA A 427 6.21 -26.74 26.65
N ALA A 428 5.18 -26.60 27.50
CA ALA A 428 4.84 -27.59 28.51
C ALA A 428 4.37 -28.93 27.90
N ALA A 429 3.72 -28.91 26.73
CA ALA A 429 3.34 -30.12 26.01
C ALA A 429 4.55 -30.86 25.41
N LYS A 430 5.56 -30.12 24.95
CA LYS A 430 6.82 -30.68 24.44
C LYS A 430 7.71 -31.28 25.54
N ALA A 431 7.61 -30.75 26.77
CA ALA A 431 8.37 -31.21 27.94
C ALA A 431 7.65 -32.30 28.77
N ALA A 432 6.48 -32.78 28.33
CA ALA A 432 5.69 -33.75 29.07
C ALA A 432 6.14 -35.20 28.79
N ASP A 433 6.67 -35.86 29.80
CA ASP A 433 7.23 -37.22 29.67
C ASP A 433 6.24 -38.31 30.08
N THR A 434 5.31 -38.00 30.99
CA THR A 434 4.28 -38.94 31.44
C THR A 434 2.94 -38.73 30.74
N GLU A 435 2.13 -39.79 30.64
CA GLU A 435 0.78 -39.73 30.03
C GLU A 435 -0.16 -38.77 30.79
N ALA A 436 0.01 -38.65 32.11
CA ALA A 436 -0.73 -37.69 32.93
C ALA A 436 -0.35 -36.23 32.59
N GLU A 437 0.94 -35.95 32.39
CA GLU A 437 1.42 -34.63 31.99
C GLU A 437 0.99 -34.27 30.57
N LYS A 438 1.03 -35.22 29.63
CA LYS A 438 0.54 -35.03 28.26
C LYS A 438 -0.95 -34.68 28.22
N LYS A 439 -1.77 -35.36 29.03
CA LYS A 439 -3.21 -35.07 29.16
C LYS A 439 -3.48 -33.71 29.80
N ALA A 440 -2.71 -33.33 30.82
CA ALA A 440 -2.79 -32.01 31.44
C ALA A 440 -2.36 -30.90 30.46
N ALA A 441 -1.28 -31.13 29.68
CA ALA A 441 -0.78 -30.20 28.67
C ALA A 441 -1.77 -30.01 27.53
N ALA A 442 -2.37 -31.08 27.00
CA ALA A 442 -3.40 -31.01 25.97
C ALA A 442 -4.63 -30.18 26.42
N THR A 443 -4.99 -30.29 27.70
CA THR A 443 -6.08 -29.48 28.30
C THR A 443 -5.71 -28.00 28.36
N ARG A 444 -4.45 -27.68 28.73
CA ARG A 444 -3.93 -26.30 28.76
C ARG A 444 -3.86 -25.68 27.36
N VAL A 445 -3.41 -26.43 26.35
CA VAL A 445 -3.38 -25.99 24.95
C VAL A 445 -4.79 -25.67 24.45
N LYS A 446 -5.77 -26.55 24.71
CA LYS A 446 -7.17 -26.31 24.34
C LYS A 446 -7.76 -25.07 25.02
N ALA A 447 -7.44 -24.85 26.28
CA ALA A 447 -7.87 -23.66 27.02
C ALA A 447 -7.22 -22.38 26.49
N ALA A 448 -5.93 -22.41 26.15
CA ALA A 448 -5.21 -21.28 25.57
C ALA A 448 -5.76 -20.90 24.19
N ALA A 449 -6.05 -21.88 23.32
CA ALA A 449 -6.67 -21.66 22.01
C ALA A 449 -8.07 -21.01 22.12
N ALA A 450 -8.88 -21.43 23.10
CA ALA A 450 -10.18 -20.83 23.37
C ALA A 450 -10.07 -19.38 23.86
N GLN A 451 -9.08 -19.07 24.70
CA GLN A 451 -8.80 -17.71 25.16
C GLN A 451 -8.32 -16.80 24.01
N LEU A 452 -7.45 -17.30 23.13
CA LEU A 452 -6.99 -16.56 21.95
C LEU A 452 -8.15 -16.25 21.00
N THR A 453 -9.03 -17.22 20.77
CA THR A 453 -10.24 -17.04 19.94
C THR A 453 -11.17 -15.97 20.52
N ARG A 454 -11.34 -15.94 21.85
CA ARG A 454 -12.15 -14.92 22.54
C ARG A 454 -11.50 -13.53 22.43
N ALA A 455 -10.19 -13.42 22.62
CA ALA A 455 -9.47 -12.16 22.51
C ALA A 455 -9.56 -11.57 21.09
N HIS A 456 -9.47 -12.41 20.06
CA HIS A 456 -9.70 -11.97 18.66
C HIS A 456 -11.13 -11.50 18.41
N LYS A 457 -12.15 -12.14 19.00
CA LYS A 457 -13.55 -11.67 18.92
C LYS A 457 -13.75 -10.33 19.62
N GLU A 458 -13.11 -10.11 20.76
CA GLU A 458 -13.15 -8.84 21.50
C GLU A 458 -12.45 -7.71 20.73
N LEU A 459 -11.31 -8.01 20.06
CA LEU A 459 -10.67 -7.06 19.13
C LEU A 459 -11.59 -6.74 17.94
N ALA A 460 -12.21 -7.74 17.33
CA ALA A 460 -13.15 -7.54 16.21
C ALA A 460 -14.35 -6.68 16.62
N ALA A 461 -14.89 -6.88 17.83
CA ALA A 461 -15.98 -6.04 18.34
C ALA A 461 -15.51 -4.59 18.61
N ALA A 462 -14.32 -4.41 19.19
CA ALA A 462 -13.74 -3.09 19.46
C ALA A 462 -13.39 -2.33 18.16
N THR A 463 -12.95 -3.02 17.11
CA THR A 463 -12.68 -2.43 15.80
C THR A 463 -13.95 -2.10 15.04
N VAL A 464 -15.02 -2.90 15.16
CA VAL A 464 -16.34 -2.58 14.60
C VAL A 464 -16.94 -1.33 15.25
N GLU A 465 -16.81 -1.16 16.57
CA GLU A 465 -17.30 0.03 17.27
C GLU A 465 -16.47 1.29 16.92
N ALA A 466 -15.14 1.14 16.79
CA ALA A 466 -14.27 2.20 16.29
C ALA A 466 -14.56 2.57 14.82
N ALA A 467 -14.88 1.57 13.99
CA ALA A 467 -15.29 1.76 12.60
C ALA A 467 -16.67 2.44 12.49
N ARG A 468 -17.61 2.14 13.39
CA ARG A 468 -18.91 2.84 13.50
C ARG A 468 -18.73 4.32 13.82
N CYS A 469 -17.82 4.66 14.75
CA CYS A 469 -17.44 6.05 15.02
C CYS A 469 -16.71 6.72 13.84
N ALA A 470 -15.97 5.95 13.02
CA ALA A 470 -15.29 6.45 11.84
C ALA A 470 -16.23 6.66 10.63
N ALA A 471 -17.29 5.86 10.51
CA ALA A 471 -18.29 5.89 9.44
C ALA A 471 -19.34 7.02 9.58
N MET A 472 -19.34 7.75 10.69
CA MET A 472 -20.32 8.80 11.02
C MET A 472 -19.69 10.20 11.03
N LYS A 473 -18.76 10.45 10.12
CA LYS A 473 -18.21 11.79 9.85
C LYS A 473 -18.98 12.40 8.69
N PRO A 474 -19.22 13.73 8.68
CA PRO A 474 -19.61 14.36 7.43
C PRO A 474 -18.54 14.09 6.36
N GLU A 475 -18.96 13.60 5.21
CA GLU A 475 -18.09 13.10 4.16
C GLU A 475 -18.12 14.05 2.98
N ASN A 476 -16.93 14.42 2.49
CA ASN A 476 -16.75 14.96 1.16
C ASN A 476 -16.03 13.92 0.31
N SER A 477 -16.72 13.30 -0.65
CA SER A 477 -16.14 12.25 -1.49
C SER A 477 -16.50 12.46 -2.94
N VAL A 478 -15.59 12.09 -3.83
CA VAL A 478 -15.81 12.26 -5.26
C VAL A 478 -16.32 10.96 -5.83
N LEU A 479 -17.55 10.99 -6.36
CA LEU A 479 -18.31 9.79 -6.68
C LEU A 479 -18.96 9.87 -8.06
N LYS A 480 -19.08 8.71 -8.71
CA LYS A 480 -19.81 8.49 -9.96
C LYS A 480 -21.34 8.42 -9.78
N GLU A 481 -21.84 8.74 -8.58
CA GLU A 481 -23.27 8.65 -8.23
C GLU A 481 -24.11 9.73 -8.92
N LYS A 482 -23.58 10.95 -9.06
CA LYS A 482 -24.25 12.10 -9.67
C LYS A 482 -23.20 13.14 -10.08
N ALA A 483 -23.33 13.71 -11.28
CA ALA A 483 -22.46 14.78 -11.78
C ALA A 483 -23.27 15.82 -12.58
N PHE A 484 -22.81 17.07 -12.61
CA PHE A 484 -23.37 18.11 -13.48
C PHE A 484 -22.68 18.05 -14.85
N ALA A 485 -21.36 17.92 -14.87
CA ALA A 485 -20.58 17.67 -16.07
C ALA A 485 -19.51 16.60 -15.83
N GLY A 486 -19.16 15.82 -16.85
CA GLY A 486 -18.23 14.71 -16.70
C GLY A 486 -18.83 13.53 -15.92
N ALA A 487 -17.98 12.76 -15.24
CA ALA A 487 -18.36 11.49 -14.59
C ALA A 487 -18.50 11.58 -13.07
N ASN A 488 -18.03 12.65 -12.42
CA ASN A 488 -17.90 12.72 -10.97
C ASN A 488 -18.33 14.09 -10.41
N ALA A 489 -18.83 14.14 -9.17
CA ALA A 489 -18.98 15.37 -8.39
C ALA A 489 -18.53 15.16 -6.93
N ILE A 490 -18.30 16.26 -6.22
CA ILE A 490 -17.99 16.24 -4.78
C ILE A 490 -19.29 16.05 -4.01
N ARG A 491 -19.54 14.86 -3.48
CA ARG A 491 -20.64 14.60 -2.56
C ARG A 491 -20.34 15.24 -1.22
N TYR A 492 -21.27 15.97 -0.63
CA TYR A 492 -21.30 16.26 0.81
C TYR A 492 -22.37 15.40 1.48
N PHE A 493 -22.11 14.89 2.68
CA PHE A 493 -23.05 14.08 3.45
C PHE A 493 -22.78 14.25 4.94
N GLY A 494 -23.79 14.10 5.80
CA GLY A 494 -23.62 14.03 7.25
C GLY A 494 -24.94 13.93 7.99
N VAL A 495 -24.89 13.81 9.33
CA VAL A 495 -26.07 13.82 10.20
C VAL A 495 -25.83 14.79 11.35
N ASP A 496 -26.76 15.72 11.54
CA ASP A 496 -26.72 16.65 12.67
C ASP A 496 -27.58 16.17 13.84
N HIS A 497 -26.98 16.18 15.03
CA HIS A 497 -27.62 15.79 16.29
C HIS A 497 -27.73 16.96 17.29
N ASN A 498 -27.22 18.14 16.95
CA ASN A 498 -27.18 19.29 17.84
C ASN A 498 -28.41 20.18 17.66
N THR A 499 -29.20 20.31 18.71
CA THR A 499 -30.44 21.07 18.72
C THR A 499 -30.27 22.59 18.83
N THR A 500 -29.03 23.11 18.81
CA THR A 500 -28.74 24.55 19.03
C THR A 500 -28.19 25.26 17.81
N THR A 501 -26.95 25.00 17.42
CA THR A 501 -26.34 25.48 16.17
C THR A 501 -25.21 24.54 15.80
N SER A 502 -25.03 24.31 14.51
CA SER A 502 -24.02 23.39 14.02
C SER A 502 -23.29 23.96 12.84
N SER A 503 -21.97 23.88 12.87
CA SER A 503 -21.17 24.21 11.71
C SER A 503 -20.02 23.23 11.54
N ALA A 504 -19.68 22.97 10.28
CA ALA A 504 -18.59 22.13 9.88
C ALA A 504 -18.01 22.67 8.57
N TYR A 505 -16.74 23.03 8.57
CA TYR A 505 -16.06 23.59 7.41
C TYR A 505 -14.88 22.71 7.03
N PHE A 506 -14.90 22.21 5.81
CA PHE A 506 -13.95 21.24 5.30
C PHE A 506 -13.09 21.89 4.24
N ARG A 507 -11.77 21.88 4.40
CA ARG A 507 -10.88 22.30 3.32
C ARG A 507 -10.90 21.23 2.22
N ALA A 508 -11.47 21.58 1.08
CA ALA A 508 -11.52 20.71 -0.10
C ALA A 508 -10.27 20.86 -0.96
N LEU A 509 -9.72 22.07 -1.11
CA LEU A 509 -8.49 22.34 -1.87
C LEU A 509 -7.58 23.32 -1.14
N ASN A 510 -6.27 23.11 -1.24
CA ASN A 510 -5.27 24.12 -0.90
C ASN A 510 -4.89 24.87 -2.18
N LEU A 511 -4.98 26.19 -2.15
CA LEU A 511 -4.77 27.06 -3.30
C LEU A 511 -3.67 28.06 -2.96
N SER A 512 -2.89 28.50 -3.92
CA SER A 512 -1.85 29.52 -3.65
C SER A 512 -1.54 30.44 -4.82
N ARG A 513 -2.11 30.15 -6.01
CA ARG A 513 -1.77 30.81 -7.28
C ARG A 513 -2.87 31.71 -7.84
N ILE A 514 -4.01 31.84 -7.14
CA ILE A 514 -5.16 32.61 -7.62
C ILE A 514 -5.21 33.95 -6.87
N ILE A 515 -4.94 35.05 -7.58
CA ILE A 515 -5.08 36.41 -7.07
C ILE A 515 -6.42 36.98 -7.52
N VAL A 516 -7.21 37.50 -6.57
CA VAL A 516 -8.50 38.12 -6.86
C VAL A 516 -8.30 39.49 -7.52
N LYS A 517 -8.93 39.70 -8.67
CA LYS A 517 -9.02 40.98 -9.39
C LYS A 517 -10.39 41.63 -9.19
N PRO A 518 -10.60 42.89 -9.62
CA PRO A 518 -11.89 43.57 -9.44
C PRO A 518 -13.09 42.86 -10.08
N THR A 519 -12.89 42.10 -11.16
CA THR A 519 -13.96 41.36 -11.86
C THR A 519 -14.05 39.88 -11.48
N THR A 520 -13.14 39.37 -10.63
CA THR A 520 -13.10 37.96 -10.28
C THR A 520 -14.38 37.51 -9.58
N LYS A 521 -14.93 36.39 -10.04
CA LYS A 521 -16.11 35.73 -9.47
C LYS A 521 -15.83 34.26 -9.16
N LEU A 522 -16.44 33.77 -8.10
CA LEU A 522 -16.60 32.35 -7.83
C LEU A 522 -17.92 31.90 -8.46
N THR A 523 -17.92 30.78 -9.17
CA THR A 523 -19.13 30.11 -9.68
C THR A 523 -19.06 28.63 -9.33
N TYR A 524 -20.16 28.03 -8.89
CA TYR A 524 -20.24 26.58 -8.67
C TYR A 524 -21.67 26.07 -8.84
N ARG A 525 -21.80 24.76 -9.09
CA ARG A 525 -23.07 24.04 -9.14
C ARG A 525 -23.25 23.22 -7.87
N ILE A 526 -24.42 23.28 -7.26
CA ILE A 526 -24.77 22.53 -6.04
C ILE A 526 -26.13 21.83 -6.20
N TYR A 527 -26.17 20.54 -5.85
CA TYR A 527 -27.35 19.68 -5.85
C TYR A 527 -27.63 19.21 -4.42
N PRO A 528 -28.51 19.88 -3.66
CA PRO A 528 -29.01 19.35 -2.40
C PRO A 528 -29.94 18.17 -2.64
N GLU A 529 -29.72 17.03 -1.99
CA GLU A 529 -30.66 15.92 -2.06
C GLU A 529 -31.83 16.10 -1.08
N GLY A 530 -33.03 15.74 -1.55
CA GLY A 530 -34.24 15.64 -0.74
C GLY A 530 -34.40 14.26 -0.08
N ASN A 531 -35.57 14.05 0.54
CA ASN A 531 -35.87 12.92 1.43
C ASN A 531 -36.01 11.55 0.73
N GLY A 532 -35.57 11.40 -0.52
CA GLY A 532 -35.97 10.28 -1.38
C GLY A 532 -35.09 9.02 -1.34
N THR A 533 -33.77 9.15 -1.18
CA THR A 533 -32.83 8.03 -1.45
C THR A 533 -32.25 7.40 -0.18
N ILE A 534 -32.12 8.18 0.90
CA ILE A 534 -31.55 7.76 2.18
C ILE A 534 -32.46 8.27 3.29
N GLY A 535 -33.09 7.36 4.04
CA GLY A 535 -34.23 7.66 4.92
C GLY A 535 -33.99 8.62 6.10
N HIS A 536 -32.77 9.12 6.29
CA HIS A 536 -32.44 10.13 7.30
C HIS A 536 -32.01 11.48 6.70
N VAL A 537 -31.94 11.63 5.37
CA VAL A 537 -31.63 12.89 4.70
C VAL A 537 -32.84 13.81 4.73
N VAL A 538 -32.62 15.06 5.15
CA VAL A 538 -33.64 16.11 5.24
C VAL A 538 -33.28 17.21 4.25
N ALA A 539 -34.21 17.47 3.31
CA ALA A 539 -34.01 18.46 2.25
C ALA A 539 -33.54 19.83 2.76
N HIS A 540 -34.13 20.31 3.86
CA HIS A 540 -33.71 21.58 4.47
C HIS A 540 -32.24 21.57 4.88
N ASN A 541 -31.79 20.54 5.59
CA ASN A 541 -30.41 20.45 6.07
C ASN A 541 -29.44 20.33 4.89
N SER A 542 -29.82 19.62 3.82
CA SER A 542 -29.05 19.52 2.57
C SER A 542 -28.81 20.88 1.90
N THR A 543 -29.66 21.88 2.15
CA THR A 543 -29.49 23.25 1.58
C THR A 543 -28.62 24.17 2.44
N CYS A 544 -28.23 23.75 3.65
CA CYS A 544 -27.38 24.51 4.56
C CYS A 544 -25.88 24.34 4.26
N VAL A 545 -25.53 24.17 2.98
CA VAL A 545 -24.16 23.90 2.51
C VAL A 545 -23.76 24.92 1.44
N ALA A 546 -22.53 25.43 1.51
CA ALA A 546 -21.98 26.35 0.51
C ALA A 546 -20.47 26.16 0.30
N VAL A 547 -19.96 26.61 -0.84
CA VAL A 547 -18.51 26.76 -1.06
C VAL A 547 -18.04 28.03 -0.38
N ASP A 548 -16.99 27.92 0.43
CA ASP A 548 -16.29 29.02 1.09
C ASP A 548 -14.85 29.10 0.57
N LEU A 549 -14.26 30.29 0.61
CA LEU A 549 -12.86 30.50 0.24
C LEU A 549 -12.12 31.12 1.42
N THR A 550 -10.89 30.68 1.67
CA THR A 550 -9.96 31.37 2.57
C THR A 550 -8.97 32.18 1.73
N PHE A 551 -8.62 33.37 2.22
CA PHE A 551 -7.75 34.31 1.54
C PHE A 551 -6.46 34.55 2.33
N SER A 552 -5.46 35.13 1.68
CA SER A 552 -4.24 35.59 2.33
C SER A 552 -4.55 36.53 3.52
N GLY A 553 -3.86 36.30 4.63
CA GLY A 553 -4.13 36.97 5.91
C GLY A 553 -5.30 36.37 6.72
N GLY A 554 -5.86 35.23 6.32
CA GLY A 554 -6.82 34.45 7.13
C GLY A 554 -8.29 34.89 7.03
N ALA A 555 -8.60 35.87 6.19
CA ALA A 555 -9.98 36.25 5.88
C ALA A 555 -10.69 35.11 5.12
N ASN A 556 -12.01 35.00 5.26
CA ASN A 556 -12.81 33.98 4.58
C ASN A 556 -14.04 34.58 3.88
N LEU A 557 -14.64 33.85 2.95
CA LEU A 557 -15.79 34.30 2.17
C LEU A 557 -17.05 34.41 3.03
N ARG A 558 -17.28 33.40 3.89
CA ARG A 558 -18.46 33.31 4.76
C ARG A 558 -18.68 34.54 5.64
N ASP A 559 -17.61 35.14 6.18
CA ASP A 559 -17.70 36.26 7.13
C ASP A 559 -17.54 37.64 6.46
N SER A 560 -17.44 37.69 5.12
CA SER A 560 -17.15 38.93 4.37
C SER A 560 -18.36 39.81 4.08
N GLY A 561 -19.55 39.26 4.26
CA GLY A 561 -20.81 39.87 3.82
C GLY A 561 -20.96 39.95 2.30
N ALA A 562 -20.15 39.23 1.51
CA ALA A 562 -20.38 39.06 0.08
C ALA A 562 -21.72 38.35 -0.16
N THR A 563 -22.41 38.72 -1.24
CA THR A 563 -23.68 38.11 -1.65
C THR A 563 -23.55 37.44 -3.00
N ASP A 564 -24.33 36.38 -3.20
CA ASP A 564 -24.49 35.73 -4.49
C ASP A 564 -25.34 36.58 -5.46
N GLN A 565 -25.53 36.10 -6.68
CA GLN A 565 -26.31 36.76 -7.73
C GLN A 565 -27.80 36.94 -7.39
N SER A 566 -28.30 36.24 -6.38
CA SER A 566 -29.68 36.35 -5.89
C SER A 566 -29.79 37.22 -4.63
N GLY A 567 -28.68 37.82 -4.18
CA GLY A 567 -28.62 38.66 -2.99
C GLY A 567 -28.54 37.89 -1.67
N ASN A 568 -28.40 36.56 -1.69
CA ASN A 568 -28.17 35.80 -0.46
C ASN A 568 -26.70 35.91 -0.04
N ARG A 569 -26.41 35.95 1.26
CA ARG A 569 -25.01 35.97 1.71
C ARG A 569 -24.30 34.67 1.32
N ALA A 570 -23.03 34.78 0.94
CA ALA A 570 -22.16 33.66 0.60
C ALA A 570 -21.67 32.91 1.85
N HIS A 571 -22.61 32.46 2.68
CA HIS A 571 -22.41 31.76 3.94
C HIS A 571 -23.41 30.58 4.02
N PRO A 572 -23.03 29.37 4.44
CA PRO A 572 -23.91 28.20 4.39
C PRO A 572 -25.24 28.38 5.14
N ALA A 573 -25.22 28.95 6.35
CA ALA A 573 -26.45 29.25 7.11
C ALA A 573 -27.42 30.21 6.41
N HIS A 574 -26.92 31.08 5.53
CA HIS A 574 -27.73 31.99 4.74
C HIS A 574 -28.19 31.40 3.39
N GLN A 575 -27.69 30.22 3.04
CA GLN A 575 -28.14 29.41 1.90
C GLN A 575 -29.23 28.39 2.28
N CYS A 576 -29.37 28.07 3.58
CA CYS A 576 -30.45 27.25 4.12
C CYS A 576 -31.83 27.67 3.58
N GLY A 577 -32.54 26.76 2.94
CA GLY A 577 -33.87 26.96 2.35
C GLY A 577 -33.91 27.85 1.10
N LYS A 578 -32.76 28.33 0.60
CA LYS A 578 -32.68 29.15 -0.63
C LYS A 578 -32.36 28.31 -1.87
N LEU A 579 -31.63 27.21 -1.69
CA LEU A 579 -31.35 26.24 -2.74
C LEU A 579 -32.56 25.33 -2.94
N LYS A 580 -32.85 24.97 -4.20
CA LYS A 580 -33.89 23.98 -4.51
C LYS A 580 -33.32 22.58 -4.35
N ALA A 581 -33.99 21.75 -3.55
CA ALA A 581 -33.63 20.34 -3.41
C ALA A 581 -33.92 19.55 -4.70
N ASP A 582 -33.17 18.47 -4.89
CA ASP A 582 -33.24 17.54 -6.01
C ASP A 582 -33.06 18.17 -7.40
N THR A 583 -32.33 19.29 -7.46
CA THR A 583 -31.94 19.94 -8.71
C THR A 583 -30.59 20.64 -8.57
N TRP A 584 -29.89 20.81 -9.69
CA TRP A 584 -28.67 21.62 -9.73
C TRP A 584 -29.02 23.10 -9.63
N ASN A 585 -28.42 23.77 -8.66
CA ASN A 585 -28.48 25.21 -8.45
C ASN A 585 -27.13 25.81 -8.85
N GLU A 586 -27.12 26.97 -9.49
CA GLU A 586 -25.89 27.73 -9.75
C GLU A 586 -25.76 28.84 -8.71
N VAL A 587 -24.58 28.98 -8.13
CA VAL A 587 -24.26 30.06 -7.20
C VAL A 587 -23.07 30.82 -7.77
N VAL A 588 -23.23 32.14 -7.91
CA VAL A 588 -22.22 33.06 -8.45
C VAL A 588 -21.97 34.15 -7.43
N VAL A 589 -20.74 34.25 -6.92
CA VAL A 589 -20.34 35.22 -5.90
C VAL A 589 -19.25 36.12 -6.45
N PRO A 590 -19.52 37.43 -6.67
CA PRO A 590 -18.48 38.39 -7.01
C PRO A 590 -17.49 38.55 -5.85
N LEU A 591 -16.20 38.32 -6.11
CA LEU A 591 -15.14 38.38 -5.09
C LEU A 591 -14.44 39.74 -5.07
N GLY A 592 -14.33 40.40 -6.23
CA GLY A 592 -13.51 41.59 -6.41
C GLY A 592 -13.82 42.73 -5.41
N ALA A 593 -15.09 42.98 -5.11
CA ALA A 593 -15.48 44.07 -4.20
C ALA A 593 -14.98 43.89 -2.75
N LYS A 594 -14.74 42.64 -2.31
CA LYS A 594 -14.35 42.32 -0.93
C LYS A 594 -12.88 41.89 -0.80
N PHE A 595 -12.31 41.33 -1.87
CA PHE A 595 -11.04 40.62 -1.81
C PHE A 595 -10.02 41.01 -2.88
N ASN A 596 -10.23 42.09 -3.64
CA ASN A 596 -9.27 42.56 -4.64
C ASN A 596 -7.83 42.62 -4.10
N GLY A 597 -6.90 42.01 -4.82
CA GLY A 597 -5.48 41.91 -4.46
C GLY A 597 -5.14 40.79 -3.46
N LYS A 598 -6.11 40.07 -2.90
CA LYS A 598 -5.84 38.92 -2.02
C LYS A 598 -5.65 37.64 -2.81
N ALA A 599 -4.78 36.76 -2.30
CA ALA A 599 -4.63 35.40 -2.82
C ALA A 599 -5.69 34.48 -2.22
N VAL A 600 -6.32 33.62 -3.01
CA VAL A 600 -7.14 32.52 -2.52
C VAL A 600 -6.20 31.41 -2.03
N THR A 601 -6.26 31.11 -0.74
CA THR A 601 -5.38 30.14 -0.07
C THR A 601 -6.02 28.78 0.16
N ALA A 602 -7.36 28.73 0.18
CA ALA A 602 -8.08 27.46 0.30
C ALA A 602 -9.48 27.57 -0.28
N LEU A 603 -9.97 26.44 -0.79
CA LEU A 603 -11.39 26.23 -1.02
C LEU A 603 -11.92 25.31 0.08
N ASN A 604 -13.00 25.73 0.72
CA ASN A 604 -13.69 24.98 1.75
C ASN A 604 -15.13 24.66 1.30
N ILE A 605 -15.68 23.57 1.81
CA ILE A 605 -17.11 23.28 1.77
C ILE A 605 -17.61 23.44 3.20
N GLY A 606 -18.56 24.34 3.40
CA GLY A 606 -19.14 24.63 4.69
C GLY A 606 -20.54 24.09 4.80
N TYR A 607 -20.81 23.40 5.90
CA TYR A 607 -22.15 23.19 6.46
C TYR A 607 -22.30 24.13 7.64
N ASP A 608 -23.41 24.85 7.70
CA ASP A 608 -23.72 25.70 8.83
C ASP A 608 -25.23 25.82 8.94
N GLN A 609 -25.79 25.34 10.05
CA GLN A 609 -27.21 25.38 10.29
C GLN A 609 -27.57 25.95 11.66
N PRO A 610 -28.64 26.76 11.74
CA PRO A 610 -29.34 27.08 12.98
C PRO A 610 -29.95 25.83 13.65
N ALA A 611 -30.55 26.02 14.83
CA ALA A 611 -31.15 24.97 15.67
C ALA A 611 -32.02 23.97 14.89
N ASN A 612 -31.43 22.83 14.52
CA ASN A 612 -32.12 21.76 13.82
C ASN A 612 -31.32 20.45 13.93
N THR A 613 -31.94 19.31 13.62
CA THR A 613 -31.26 18.00 13.58
C THR A 613 -31.66 17.25 12.31
N GLY A 614 -30.97 16.16 11.99
CA GLY A 614 -31.25 15.31 10.83
C GLY A 614 -30.11 15.28 9.80
N GLY A 615 -30.22 14.36 8.84
CA GLY A 615 -29.23 14.15 7.80
C GLY A 615 -29.20 15.25 6.75
N PHE A 616 -28.03 15.49 6.17
CA PHE A 616 -27.84 16.32 4.99
C PHE A 616 -27.04 15.56 3.95
N ARG A 617 -27.36 15.73 2.67
CA ARG A 617 -26.62 15.15 1.55
C ARG A 617 -26.75 16.00 0.30
N GLY A 618 -25.75 15.99 -0.55
CA GLY A 618 -25.82 16.58 -1.87
C GLY A 618 -24.50 16.51 -2.59
N TYR A 619 -24.38 17.25 -3.70
CA TYR A 619 -23.20 17.23 -4.55
C TYR A 619 -22.83 18.65 -4.98
N ILE A 620 -21.54 18.91 -5.16
CA ILE A 620 -20.97 20.15 -5.67
C ILE A 620 -20.12 19.83 -6.89
N ASP A 621 -20.26 20.62 -7.94
CA ASP A 621 -19.56 20.42 -9.20
C ASP A 621 -19.28 21.78 -9.92
N ASN A 622 -18.51 21.75 -11.00
CA ASN A 622 -18.22 22.89 -11.87
C ASN A 622 -17.77 24.17 -11.12
N ILE A 623 -16.88 24.01 -10.13
CA ILE A 623 -16.32 25.14 -9.41
C ILE A 623 -15.34 25.89 -10.31
N THR A 624 -15.59 27.18 -10.53
CA THR A 624 -14.77 28.07 -11.35
C THR A 624 -14.45 29.35 -10.58
N ILE A 625 -13.19 29.78 -10.59
CA ILE A 625 -12.77 31.11 -10.15
C ILE A 625 -12.10 31.79 -11.34
N THR A 626 -12.74 32.81 -11.89
CA THR A 626 -12.28 33.49 -13.12
C THR A 626 -12.61 34.98 -13.06
N ASP A 627 -11.86 35.78 -13.80
CA ASP A 627 -12.06 37.22 -14.02
C ASP A 627 -12.83 37.55 -15.31
#